data_AF-A0A944GIA8-F1
#
_entry.id   AF-A0A944GIA8-F1
#
_cell.length_a   1.000
_cell.length_b   1.000
_cell.length_c   1.000
_cell.angle_alpha   90.00
_cell.angle_beta   90.00
_cell.angle_gamma   90.00
#
_symmetry.space_group_name_H-M   'P 1'
#
loop_
_entity.id
_entity.type
_entity.pdbx_description
1 polymer ?
#
loop_
_entity_poly.entity_id
_entity_poly.type
_entity_poly.pdbx_seq_one_letter_code
_entity_poly.pdbx_strand_id
1 'polypeptide(L)'
;TPDGKVTYWSSNGPGEHPELLGYSIGTCDKTDIQRVVFTRITHPERFNEVKNIAPKNVNQYLYDLNGKKHSNTAELKRQCGIK
;
A
#
# COMPACT_ATOMS: atom_id res chain seq x y z
N THR A 1 -9.65 12.10 15.36
CA THR A 1 -10.75 12.14 16.34
C THR A 1 -10.39 13.09 17.49
N PRO A 2 -11.30 13.45 18.41
CA PRO A 2 -11.03 14.33 19.57
C PRO A 2 -9.84 13.87 20.43
N ASP A 3 -9.58 12.57 20.40
CA ASP A 3 -8.53 11.79 21.05
C ASP A 3 -7.18 11.82 20.32
N GLY A 4 -7.01 12.65 19.28
CA GLY A 4 -5.71 12.83 18.63
C GLY A 4 -5.26 11.66 17.75
N LYS A 5 -6.09 10.62 17.62
CA LYS A 5 -5.81 9.42 16.81
C LYS A 5 -6.34 9.53 15.39
N VAL A 6 -5.71 8.77 14.49
CA VAL A 6 -6.11 8.57 13.09
C VAL A 6 -6.28 7.08 12.85
N THR A 7 -7.44 6.73 12.31
CA THR A 7 -7.71 5.39 11.78
C THR A 7 -7.38 5.37 10.29
N TYR A 8 -6.65 4.36 9.85
CA TYR A 8 -6.20 4.23 8.46
C TYR A 8 -6.25 2.78 7.98
N TRP A 9 -6.26 2.62 6.67
CA TRP A 9 -6.13 1.31 6.03
C TRP A 9 -4.65 0.97 5.92
N SER A 10 -4.20 -0.06 6.63
CA SER A 10 -2.81 -0.52 6.60
C SER A 10 -2.66 -1.69 5.65
N SER A 11 -1.59 -1.71 4.86
CA SER A 11 -1.19 -2.90 4.09
C SER A 11 -0.49 -3.97 4.93
N ASN A 12 -0.07 -3.59 6.15
CA ASN A 12 0.52 -4.45 7.15
C ASN A 12 -0.20 -4.17 8.48
N GLY A 13 -1.10 -5.05 8.90
CA GLY A 13 -1.93 -4.83 10.08
C GLY A 13 -1.14 -4.45 11.34
N PRO A 14 -1.75 -3.72 12.29
CA PRO A 14 -1.07 -3.33 13.53
C PRO A 14 -0.79 -4.57 14.40
N GLY A 15 0.48 -4.85 14.68
CA GLY A 15 0.90 -5.93 15.57
C GLY A 15 2.42 -6.15 15.55
N GLU A 16 2.92 -7.09 16.35
CA GLU A 16 4.36 -7.38 16.47
C GLU A 16 4.98 -7.99 15.20
N HIS A 17 4.13 -8.62 14.37
CA HIS A 17 4.51 -9.24 13.09
C HIS A 17 3.63 -8.72 11.94
N PRO A 18 3.79 -7.45 11.51
CA PRO A 18 2.93 -6.81 10.52
C PRO A 18 2.87 -7.53 9.16
N GLU A 19 3.92 -8.25 8.80
CA GLU A 19 4.06 -9.05 7.58
C GLU A 19 3.09 -10.24 7.52
N LEU A 20 2.63 -10.73 8.67
CA LEU A 20 1.69 -11.87 8.76
C LEU A 20 0.23 -11.43 8.80
N LEU A 21 -0.02 -10.14 9.05
CA LEU A 21 -1.37 -9.62 9.34
C LEU A 21 -2.12 -9.13 8.10
N GLY A 22 -1.41 -8.89 6.98
CA GLY A 22 -2.00 -8.45 5.72
C GLY A 22 -2.72 -7.09 5.81
N TYR A 23 -3.68 -6.85 4.91
CA TYR A 23 -4.44 -5.60 4.86
C TYR A 23 -5.47 -5.54 6.00
N SER A 24 -5.39 -4.54 6.88
CA SER A 24 -6.36 -4.34 7.96
C SER A 24 -6.44 -2.90 8.43
N ILE A 25 -7.33 -2.61 9.38
CA ILE A 25 -7.51 -1.27 9.95
C ILE A 25 -6.48 -1.06 11.06
N GLY A 26 -5.69 0.01 10.94
CA GLY A 26 -4.76 0.49 11.95
C GLY A 26 -5.21 1.78 12.61
N THR A 27 -4.72 2.04 13.82
CA THR A 27 -4.87 3.32 14.50
C THR A 27 -3.51 3.79 15.01
N CYS A 28 -3.18 5.08 14.86
CA CYS A 28 -1.97 5.69 15.41
C CYS A 28 -2.26 7.10 15.92
N ASP A 29 -1.35 7.64 16.75
CA ASP A 29 -1.41 9.04 17.16
C ASP A 29 -0.98 9.93 15.97
N LYS A 30 -1.63 11.10 15.81
CA LYS A 30 -1.31 12.03 14.71
C LYS A 30 0.15 12.46 14.69
N THR A 31 0.80 12.49 15.85
CA THR A 31 2.20 12.88 16.03
C THR A 31 3.18 11.85 15.46
N ASP A 32 2.75 10.60 15.28
CA ASP A 32 3.59 9.52 14.75
C ASP A 32 3.61 9.50 13.22
N ILE A 33 2.75 10.31 12.59
CA ILE A 33 2.62 10.37 11.14
C ILE A 33 3.72 11.26 10.56
N GLN A 34 4.69 10.64 9.87
CA GLN A 34 5.77 11.37 9.21
C GLN A 34 5.36 11.97 7.85
N ARG A 35 4.40 11.36 7.15
CA ARG A 35 3.94 11.80 5.82
C ARG A 35 2.52 11.33 5.55
N VAL A 36 1.71 12.20 4.93
CA VAL A 36 0.39 11.85 4.38
C VAL A 36 0.38 12.09 2.88
N VAL A 37 -0.16 11.15 2.12
CA VAL A 37 -0.37 11.30 0.67
C VAL A 37 -1.86 11.13 0.38
N PHE A 38 -2.47 12.14 -0.22
CA PHE A 38 -3.87 12.10 -0.65
C PHE A 38 -3.92 11.80 -2.13
N THR A 39 -4.59 10.70 -2.50
CA THR A 39 -4.82 10.34 -3.89
C THR A 39 -6.31 10.23 -4.13
N ARG A 40 -6.85 11.01 -5.07
CA ARG A 40 -8.24 10.89 -5.49
C ARG A 40 -8.38 9.70 -6.42
N ILE A 41 -9.08 8.67 -5.97
CA ILE A 41 -9.49 7.55 -6.79
C ILE A 41 -10.82 7.93 -7.46
N THR A 42 -10.83 8.04 -8.79
CA THR A 42 -12.03 8.40 -9.57
C THR A 42 -12.89 7.20 -9.94
N HIS A 43 -12.32 6.00 -9.87
CA HIS A 43 -12.93 4.74 -10.30
C HIS A 43 -12.59 3.61 -9.30
N PRO A 44 -13.12 3.65 -8.06
CA PRO A 44 -12.79 2.69 -7.01
C PRO A 44 -13.20 1.24 -7.34
N GLU A 45 -14.26 1.06 -8.14
CA GLU A 45 -14.72 -0.24 -8.63
C GLU A 45 -13.62 -1.00 -9.39
N ARG A 46 -12.75 -0.27 -10.08
CA ARG A 46 -11.67 -0.86 -10.87
C ARG A 46 -10.62 -1.55 -9.99
N PHE A 47 -10.49 -1.21 -8.70
CA PHE A 47 -9.58 -1.92 -7.80
C PHE A 47 -9.99 -3.38 -7.59
N ASN A 48 -11.28 -3.66 -7.55
CA ASN A 48 -11.79 -5.03 -7.47
C ASN A 48 -11.63 -5.75 -8.82
N GLU A 49 -11.85 -5.04 -9.92
CA GLU A 49 -11.71 -5.57 -11.28
C GLU A 49 -10.26 -5.90 -11.65
N VAL A 50 -9.28 -5.15 -11.13
CA VAL A 50 -7.84 -5.39 -11.37
C VAL A 50 -7.42 -6.82 -11.04
N LYS A 51 -8.08 -7.48 -10.07
CA LYS A 51 -7.84 -8.91 -9.76
C LYS A 51 -8.20 -9.84 -10.92
N ASN A 52 -9.14 -9.44 -11.76
CA ASN A 52 -9.71 -10.22 -12.87
C ASN A 52 -9.20 -9.75 -14.25
N ILE A 53 -8.47 -8.63 -14.31
CA ILE A 53 -7.87 -8.15 -15.55
C ILE A 53 -6.58 -8.91 -15.80
N ALA A 54 -6.56 -9.72 -16.87
CA ALA A 54 -5.34 -10.34 -17.35
C ALA A 54 -4.33 -9.23 -17.72
N PRO A 55 -3.15 -9.19 -17.08
CA PRO A 55 -2.21 -8.10 -17.29
C PRO A 55 -1.65 -8.15 -18.71
N LYS A 56 -1.98 -7.14 -19.51
CA LYS A 56 -1.37 -6.90 -20.83
C LYS A 56 -0.10 -6.09 -20.59
N ASN A 57 1.06 -6.75 -20.64
CA ASN A 57 2.40 -6.22 -20.28
C ASN A 57 2.63 -6.13 -18.77
N VAL A 58 2.83 -7.29 -18.15
CA VAL A 58 3.23 -7.39 -16.74
C VAL A 58 4.62 -6.78 -16.59
N ASN A 59 4.74 -5.62 -15.95
CA ASN A 59 6.01 -5.29 -15.29
C ASN A 59 6.16 -6.31 -14.16
N GLN A 60 6.99 -7.34 -14.39
CA GLN A 60 7.13 -8.46 -13.47
C GLN A 60 7.50 -7.98 -12.07
N TYR A 61 8.32 -6.93 -11.98
CA TYR A 61 8.69 -6.34 -10.71
C TYR A 61 7.46 -5.81 -9.94
N LEU A 62 6.58 -5.03 -10.57
CA LEU A 62 5.36 -4.52 -9.93
C LEU A 62 4.38 -5.63 -9.58
N TYR A 63 4.27 -6.66 -10.42
CA TYR A 63 3.40 -7.80 -10.17
C TYR A 63 3.82 -8.60 -8.93
N ASP A 64 5.12 -8.80 -8.73
CA ASP A 64 5.61 -9.50 -7.55
C ASP A 64 5.36 -8.71 -6.24
N LEU A 65 5.26 -7.37 -6.30
CA LEU A 65 4.91 -6.57 -5.12
C LEU A 65 3.51 -6.87 -4.57
N ASN A 66 2.65 -7.52 -5.37
CA ASN A 66 1.36 -8.02 -4.92
C ASN A 66 1.51 -9.32 -4.12
N GLY A 67 2.19 -9.24 -2.98
CA GLY A 67 2.27 -10.33 -1.99
C GLY A 67 3.32 -11.41 -2.25
N LYS A 68 4.15 -11.31 -3.31
CA LYS A 68 5.27 -12.24 -3.55
C LYS A 68 6.60 -11.72 -3.05
N LYS A 69 6.78 -10.40 -3.00
CA LYS A 69 8.00 -9.76 -2.48
C LYS A 69 7.71 -8.38 -1.89
N HIS A 70 8.52 -8.00 -0.91
CA HIS A 70 8.65 -6.61 -0.48
C HIS A 70 9.74 -5.90 -1.30
N SER A 71 9.70 -4.57 -1.34
CA SER A 71 10.75 -3.77 -1.96
C SER A 71 10.95 -2.46 -1.21
N ASN A 72 12.12 -1.85 -1.39
CA ASN A 72 12.45 -0.55 -0.84
C ASN A 72 12.35 0.56 -1.91
N THR A 73 12.39 1.82 -1.46
CA THR A 73 12.25 2.99 -2.35
C THR A 73 13.32 3.05 -3.43
N ALA A 74 14.57 2.65 -3.13
CA ALA A 74 15.66 2.70 -4.09
C ALA A 74 15.45 1.68 -5.22
N GLU A 75 15.01 0.47 -4.88
CA GLU A 75 14.71 -0.58 -5.84
C GLU A 75 13.48 -0.24 -6.69
N LEU A 76 12.43 0.32 -6.09
CA LEU A 76 11.26 0.82 -6.82
C LEU A 76 11.65 1.90 -7.83
N LYS A 77 12.47 2.87 -7.43
CA LYS A 77 12.96 3.92 -8.34
C LYS A 77 13.70 3.33 -9.54
N ARG A 78 14.62 2.39 -9.30
CA ARG A 78 15.39 1.69 -10.34
C ARG A 78 14.48 0.94 -11.32
N GLN A 79 13.53 0.14 -10.81
CA GLN A 79 12.69 -0.74 -11.62
C GLN A 79 11.57 -0.01 -12.38
N CYS A 80 11.18 1.17 -11.91
CA CYS A 80 10.16 2.01 -12.54
C CYS A 80 10.73 3.19 -13.34
N GLY A 81 12.06 3.36 -13.40
CA GLY A 81 12.71 4.46 -14.11
C GLY A 81 12.42 5.85 -13.48
N ILE A 82 12.13 5.90 -12.18
CA ILE A 82 11.83 7.14 -11.46
C ILE A 82 13.16 7.75 -10.99
N LYS A 83 13.44 8.99 -11.42
CA LYS A 83 14.61 9.77 -10.96
C LYS A 83 14.32 10.34 -9.57
#